data_AF-A0A2V5UG96-F1
#
_entry.id   AF-A0A2V5UG96-F1
#
_cell.length_a   1.000
_cell.length_b   1.000
_cell.length_c   1.000
_cell.angle_alpha   90.00
_cell.angle_beta   90.00
_cell.angle_gamma   90.00
#
_symmetry.space_group_name_H-M   'P 1'
#
loop_
_entity.id
_entity.type
_entity.pdbx_description
1 polymer ?
#
loop_
_entity_poly.entity_id
_entity_poly.type
_entity_poly.pdbx_seq_one_letter_code
_entity_poly.pdbx_strand_id
1 'polypeptide(L)'
;MIPLEDNVGDVIGKAQRGLGISDSKLAEQARVSSETIRKLREGDVDEAALLNVAPILGLNGQALCELAKGEWHPKKIEGHDGLAQFNTDYHGMAVNAYLVWDPATHAAAAFDTGADSSEMVRFANRHKLDVQLILLTHAHADHVADLPRLREETGADVFTPAREPVPGAELIDEGKRFRLGNLQI
;
A
#
# COMPACT_ATOMS: atom_id res chain seq x y z
N MET A 1 3.50 -15.90 -2.21
CA MET A 1 3.77 -14.70 -1.40
C MET A 1 3.38 -13.52 -2.26
N ILE A 2 2.65 -12.53 -1.73
CA ILE A 2 2.31 -11.33 -2.51
C ILE A 2 3.62 -10.56 -2.75
N PRO A 3 3.97 -10.20 -3.99
CA PRO A 3 5.14 -9.38 -4.26
C PRO A 3 5.07 -8.04 -3.53
N LEU A 4 6.22 -7.46 -3.18
CA LEU A 4 6.25 -6.07 -2.72
C LEU A 4 5.88 -5.15 -3.89
N GLU A 5 5.13 -4.09 -3.59
CA GLU A 5 4.74 -3.09 -4.59
C GLU A 5 5.98 -2.41 -5.19
N ASP A 6 6.88 -1.92 -4.32
CA ASP A 6 8.12 -1.27 -4.73
C ASP A 6 9.28 -2.26 -4.77
N ASN A 7 9.95 -2.31 -5.93
CA ASN A 7 11.23 -2.98 -6.07
C ASN A 7 12.41 -2.02 -5.85
N VAL A 8 13.64 -2.55 -5.93
CA VAL A 8 14.88 -1.76 -5.78
C VAL A 8 14.95 -0.57 -6.76
N GLY A 9 14.53 -0.78 -8.01
CA GLY A 9 14.51 0.25 -9.04
C GLY A 9 13.51 1.36 -8.73
N ASP A 10 12.34 1.02 -8.18
CA ASP A 10 11.34 1.99 -7.72
C ASP A 10 11.88 2.84 -6.57
N VAL A 11 12.52 2.20 -5.57
CA VAL A 11 13.13 2.91 -4.43
C VAL A 11 14.21 3.88 -4.90
N ILE A 12 15.12 3.44 -5.76
CA ILE A 12 16.17 4.28 -6.36
C ILE A 12 15.53 5.43 -7.15
N GLY A 13 14.59 5.12 -8.03
CA GLY A 13 13.94 6.10 -8.88
C GLY A 13 13.14 7.15 -8.10
N LYS A 14 12.41 6.74 -7.05
CA LYS A 14 11.66 7.63 -6.16
C LYS A 14 12.59 8.52 -5.35
N ALA A 15 13.63 7.98 -4.73
CA ALA A 15 14.61 8.76 -3.96
C ALA A 15 15.32 9.77 -4.86
N GLN A 16 15.78 9.34 -6.04
CA GLN A 16 16.46 10.19 -6.99
C GLN A 16 15.56 11.34 -7.49
N ARG A 17 14.30 11.05 -7.84
CA ARG A 17 13.32 12.09 -8.22
C ARG A 17 13.06 13.06 -7.07
N GLY A 18 12.87 12.55 -5.85
CA GLY A 18 12.63 13.38 -4.66
C GLY A 18 13.78 14.33 -4.35
N LEU A 19 15.02 13.92 -4.62
CA LEU A 19 16.22 14.74 -4.44
C LEU A 19 16.55 15.64 -5.64
N GLY A 20 15.83 15.51 -6.76
CA GLY A 20 16.09 16.26 -8.00
C GLY A 20 17.47 15.95 -8.62
N ILE A 21 17.98 14.73 -8.46
CA ILE A 21 19.29 14.31 -8.98
C ILE A 21 19.11 13.69 -10.37
N SER A 22 19.84 14.16 -11.38
CA SER A 22 19.83 13.54 -12.72
C SER A 22 20.63 12.22 -12.74
N ASP A 23 20.35 11.34 -13.70
CA ASP A 23 21.09 10.08 -13.87
C ASP A 23 22.60 10.33 -14.03
N SER A 24 22.99 11.35 -14.79
CA SER A 24 24.39 11.74 -14.99
C SER A 24 25.07 12.17 -13.70
N LYS A 25 24.38 12.95 -12.87
CA LYS A 25 24.90 13.44 -11.59
C LYS A 25 25.01 12.30 -10.58
N LEU A 26 24.03 11.41 -10.53
CA LEU A 26 24.08 10.23 -9.68
C LEU A 26 25.25 9.32 -10.09
N ALA A 27 25.40 9.05 -11.39
CA ALA A 27 26.50 8.25 -11.93
C ALA A 27 27.87 8.82 -11.55
N GLU A 28 28.07 10.14 -11.74
CA GLU A 28 29.31 10.84 -11.37
C GLU A 28 29.61 10.71 -9.86
N GLN A 29 28.61 11.02 -9.02
CA GLN A 29 28.78 11.02 -7.56
C GLN A 29 29.00 9.61 -6.99
N ALA A 30 28.31 8.61 -7.53
CA ALA A 30 28.45 7.22 -7.15
C ALA A 30 29.64 6.52 -7.84
N ARG A 31 30.36 7.20 -8.75
CA ARG A 31 31.48 6.65 -9.53
C ARG A 31 31.10 5.37 -10.30
N VAL A 32 29.91 5.35 -10.87
CA VAL A 32 29.40 4.28 -11.75
C VAL A 32 29.03 4.86 -13.12
N SER A 33 28.75 4.01 -14.10
CA SER A 33 28.32 4.49 -15.41
C SER A 33 26.83 4.88 -15.40
N SER A 34 26.42 5.79 -16.29
CA SER A 34 25.00 6.10 -16.48
C SER A 34 24.19 4.88 -16.96
N GLU A 35 24.82 3.94 -17.66
CA GLU A 35 24.20 2.67 -18.04
C GLU A 35 23.91 1.81 -16.80
N THR A 36 24.84 1.77 -15.84
CA THR A 36 24.64 1.10 -14.55
C THR A 36 23.45 1.71 -13.81
N ILE A 37 23.32 3.04 -13.77
CA ILE A 37 22.15 3.70 -13.14
C ILE A 37 20.84 3.27 -13.80
N ARG A 38 20.79 3.22 -15.14
CA ARG A 38 19.60 2.74 -15.86
C ARG A 38 19.27 1.29 -15.53
N LYS A 39 20.26 0.41 -15.55
CA LYS A 39 20.10 -1.02 -15.19
C LYS A 39 19.56 -1.21 -13.78
N LEU A 40 20.14 -0.50 -12.79
CA LEU A 40 19.64 -0.54 -11.42
C LEU A 40 18.17 -0.08 -11.32
N ARG A 41 17.78 0.95 -12.09
CA ARG A 41 16.39 1.43 -12.14
C ARG A 41 15.43 0.48 -12.87
N GLU A 42 15.95 -0.35 -13.76
CA GLU A 42 15.21 -1.44 -14.43
C GLU A 42 15.16 -2.71 -13.58
N GLY A 43 15.81 -2.72 -12.41
CA GLY A 43 15.77 -3.81 -11.43
C GLY A 43 16.97 -4.76 -11.46
N ASP A 44 18.01 -4.47 -12.26
CA ASP A 44 19.24 -5.28 -12.28
C ASP A 44 19.92 -5.23 -10.90
N VAL A 45 20.43 -6.39 -10.49
CA VAL A 45 21.12 -6.55 -9.20
C VAL A 45 22.63 -6.45 -9.41
N ASP A 46 23.18 -5.28 -9.06
CA ASP A 46 24.63 -5.05 -8.93
C ASP A 46 24.91 -4.49 -7.53
N GLU A 47 25.27 -5.36 -6.60
CA GLU A 47 25.49 -5.03 -5.19
C GLU A 47 26.55 -3.95 -4.99
N ALA A 48 27.64 -3.97 -5.76
CA ALA A 48 28.68 -2.95 -5.65
C ALA A 48 28.14 -1.58 -6.09
N ALA A 49 27.37 -1.54 -7.19
CA ALA A 49 26.74 -0.31 -7.63
C ALA A 49 25.66 0.17 -6.65
N LEU A 50 24.84 -0.72 -6.08
CA LEU A 50 23.84 -0.41 -5.06
C LEU A 50 24.47 0.24 -3.82
N LEU A 51 25.57 -0.31 -3.32
CA LEU A 51 26.32 0.24 -2.18
C LEU A 51 26.92 1.62 -2.48
N ASN A 52 27.27 1.90 -3.73
CA ASN A 52 27.79 3.21 -4.16
C ASN A 52 26.70 4.26 -4.33
N VAL A 53 25.52 3.90 -4.86
CA VAL A 53 24.41 4.85 -5.09
C VAL A 53 23.64 5.18 -3.81
N ALA A 54 23.47 4.21 -2.91
CA ALA A 54 22.68 4.35 -1.69
C ALA A 54 23.03 5.59 -0.84
N PRO A 55 24.30 5.87 -0.48
CA PRO A 55 24.62 7.04 0.35
C PRO A 55 24.33 8.38 -0.35
N ILE A 56 24.42 8.44 -1.68
CA ILE A 56 24.09 9.65 -2.46
C ILE A 56 22.58 9.94 -2.41
N LEU A 57 21.78 8.87 -2.38
CA LEU A 57 20.32 8.93 -2.30
C LEU A 57 19.77 8.99 -0.87
N GLY A 58 20.65 9.01 0.15
CA GLY A 58 20.24 8.96 1.55
C GLY A 58 19.59 7.63 1.96
N LEU A 59 19.89 6.55 1.25
CA LEU A 59 19.35 5.21 1.49
C LEU A 59 20.32 4.34 2.29
N ASN A 60 19.79 3.31 2.95
CA ASN A 60 20.60 2.27 3.56
C ASN A 60 21.03 1.26 2.48
N GLY A 61 22.33 1.17 2.19
CA GLY A 61 22.85 0.30 1.13
C GLY A 61 22.64 -1.18 1.37
N GLN A 62 22.75 -1.65 2.62
CA GLN A 62 22.56 -3.06 2.96
C GLN A 62 21.10 -3.48 2.78
N ALA A 63 20.16 -2.68 3.28
CA ALA A 63 18.73 -2.92 3.11
C ALA A 63 18.33 -2.91 1.62
N LEU A 64 18.96 -2.04 0.82
CA LEU A 64 18.73 -1.99 -0.62
C LEU A 64 19.22 -3.26 -1.33
N CYS A 65 20.37 -3.80 -0.90
CA CYS A 65 20.90 -5.07 -1.42
C CYS A 65 20.03 -6.26 -1.02
N GLU A 66 19.58 -6.32 0.23
CA GLU A 66 18.65 -7.36 0.71
C GLU A 66 17.32 -7.32 -0.06
N LEU A 67 16.79 -6.12 -0.33
CA LEU A 67 15.61 -5.94 -1.17
C LEU A 67 15.86 -6.42 -2.61
N ALA A 68 16.98 -6.04 -3.22
CA ALA A 68 17.33 -6.41 -4.59
C ALA A 68 17.47 -7.93 -4.78
N LYS A 69 17.97 -8.64 -3.76
CA LYS A 69 18.11 -10.10 -3.75
C LYS A 69 16.81 -10.84 -3.39
N GLY A 70 15.76 -10.11 -2.99
CA GLY A 70 14.52 -10.70 -2.48
C GLY A 70 14.68 -11.41 -1.13
N GLU A 71 15.74 -11.06 -0.38
CA GLU A 71 16.06 -11.65 0.93
C GLU A 71 15.24 -11.02 2.06
N TRP A 72 14.77 -9.79 1.86
CA TRP A 72 13.89 -9.11 2.82
C TRP A 72 12.42 -9.38 2.51
N HIS A 73 11.67 -9.75 3.54
CA HIS A 73 10.21 -9.80 3.50
C HIS A 73 9.63 -9.36 4.85
N PRO A 74 8.43 -8.75 4.87
CA PRO A 74 7.76 -8.47 6.13
C PRO A 74 7.51 -9.77 6.89
N LYS A 75 7.59 -9.69 8.22
CA LYS A 75 7.17 -10.81 9.07
C LYS A 75 5.67 -11.01 8.89
N LYS A 76 5.25 -12.26 8.75
CA LYS A 76 3.82 -12.58 8.75
C LYS A 76 3.21 -12.20 10.08
N ILE A 77 2.06 -11.57 10.01
CA ILE A 77 1.20 -11.30 11.17
C ILE A 77 0.32 -12.54 11.32
N GLU A 78 0.55 -13.32 12.37
CA GLU A 78 -0.18 -14.56 12.67
C GLU A 78 -0.94 -14.42 13.99
N GLY A 79 -2.06 -15.13 14.13
CA GLY A 79 -2.81 -15.19 15.39
C GLY A 79 -3.60 -13.94 15.74
N HIS A 80 -3.86 -13.05 14.77
CA HIS A 80 -4.75 -11.92 14.95
C HIS A 80 -6.15 -12.26 14.43
N ASP A 81 -7.09 -12.42 15.35
CA ASP A 81 -8.52 -12.38 15.01
C ASP A 81 -8.92 -10.92 14.76
N GLY A 82 -9.89 -10.67 13.89
CA GLY A 82 -10.31 -9.31 13.58
C GLY A 82 -9.65 -8.64 12.37
N LEU A 83 -8.89 -9.36 11.52
CA LEU A 83 -8.24 -8.78 10.35
C LEU A 83 -8.22 -9.74 9.14
N ALA A 84 -8.59 -9.23 7.97
CA ALA A 84 -8.46 -9.92 6.69
C ALA A 84 -7.92 -8.96 5.62
N GLN A 85 -6.98 -9.45 4.82
CA GLN A 85 -6.43 -8.74 3.66
C GLN A 85 -7.02 -9.32 2.37
N PHE A 86 -7.38 -8.44 1.45
CA PHE A 86 -7.83 -8.76 0.10
C PHE A 86 -6.85 -8.10 -0.88
N ASN A 87 -6.36 -8.88 -1.84
CA ASN A 87 -5.46 -8.39 -2.87
C ASN A 87 -6.12 -8.58 -4.23
N THR A 88 -6.32 -7.48 -4.95
CA THR A 88 -7.02 -7.44 -6.24
C THR A 88 -6.09 -6.93 -7.32
N ASP A 89 -6.22 -7.44 -8.54
CA ASP A 89 -5.49 -6.91 -9.69
C ASP A 89 -6.16 -5.65 -10.23
N TYR A 90 -5.39 -4.57 -10.38
CA TYR A 90 -5.77 -3.36 -11.08
C TYR A 90 -4.76 -3.09 -12.20
N HIS A 91 -5.07 -3.55 -13.41
CA HIS A 91 -4.20 -3.41 -14.58
C HIS A 91 -2.78 -3.97 -14.38
N GLY A 92 -2.66 -5.13 -13.73
CA GLY A 92 -1.37 -5.76 -13.44
C GLY A 92 -0.69 -5.28 -12.15
N MET A 93 -1.30 -4.34 -11.42
CA MET A 93 -0.84 -3.90 -10.11
C MET A 93 -1.67 -4.57 -9.01
N ALA A 94 -0.99 -5.09 -7.99
CA ALA A 94 -1.63 -5.68 -6.82
C ALA A 94 -2.08 -4.60 -5.84
N VAL A 95 -3.39 -4.50 -5.61
CA VAL A 95 -4.01 -3.46 -4.78
C VAL A 95 -4.58 -4.11 -3.52
N ASN A 96 -4.21 -3.57 -2.37
CA ASN A 96 -4.63 -4.10 -1.08
C ASN A 96 -5.87 -3.36 -0.58
N ALA A 97 -6.83 -4.13 -0.11
CA ALA A 97 -7.94 -3.67 0.72
C ALA A 97 -8.01 -4.53 1.97
N TYR A 98 -8.55 -4.00 3.06
CA TYR A 98 -8.59 -4.69 4.33
C TYR A 98 -9.98 -4.65 4.94
N LEU A 99 -10.30 -5.69 5.69
CA LEU A 99 -11.45 -5.71 6.58
C LEU A 99 -10.94 -5.91 8.00
N VAL A 100 -11.28 -4.99 8.89
CA VAL A 100 -11.04 -5.14 10.33
C VAL A 100 -12.37 -5.34 11.04
N TRP A 101 -12.40 -6.14 12.09
CA TRP A 101 -13.61 -6.32 12.90
C TRP A 101 -13.29 -6.57 14.36
N ASP A 102 -14.23 -6.21 15.23
CA ASP A 102 -14.21 -6.61 16.63
C ASP A 102 -14.72 -8.05 16.76
N PRO A 103 -13.90 -9.03 17.20
CA PRO A 103 -14.34 -10.42 17.35
C PRO A 103 -15.51 -10.60 18.33
N ALA A 104 -15.68 -9.68 19.30
CA ALA A 104 -16.75 -9.78 20.29
C ALA A 104 -18.12 -9.34 19.76
N THR A 105 -18.15 -8.32 18.90
CA THR A 105 -19.40 -7.68 18.43
C THR A 105 -19.66 -7.88 16.95
N HIS A 106 -18.67 -8.35 16.20
CA HIS A 106 -18.67 -8.49 14.74
C HIS A 106 -18.82 -7.16 13.96
N ALA A 107 -18.78 -6.02 14.65
CA ALA A 107 -18.75 -4.71 14.02
C ALA A 107 -17.44 -4.55 13.24
N ALA A 108 -17.55 -4.16 11.97
CA ALA A 108 -16.46 -4.20 11.00
C ALA A 108 -16.31 -2.90 10.21
N ALA A 109 -15.07 -2.62 9.78
CA ALA A 109 -14.72 -1.52 8.91
C ALA A 109 -13.89 -2.04 7.72
N ALA A 110 -14.27 -1.64 6.52
CA ALA A 110 -13.46 -1.83 5.33
C ALA A 110 -12.48 -0.65 5.19
N PHE A 111 -11.23 -0.96 4.85
CA PHE A 111 -10.23 0.01 4.42
C PHE A 111 -9.95 -0.20 2.94
N ASP A 112 -10.29 0.82 2.15
CA ASP A 112 -10.33 0.79 0.69
C ASP A 112 -11.27 -0.30 0.13
N THR A 113 -11.53 -0.24 -1.18
CA THR A 113 -12.40 -1.20 -1.86
C THR A 113 -11.62 -2.27 -2.61
N GLY A 114 -10.36 -1.96 -2.92
CA GLY A 114 -9.61 -2.63 -3.98
C GLY A 114 -10.27 -2.42 -5.34
N ALA A 115 -9.77 -3.12 -6.34
CA ALA A 115 -10.32 -3.14 -7.69
C ALA A 115 -11.68 -3.87 -7.78
N ASP A 116 -11.90 -4.84 -6.88
CA ASP A 116 -13.11 -5.67 -6.80
C ASP A 116 -13.37 -6.06 -5.33
N SER A 117 -14.49 -5.59 -4.78
CA SER A 117 -14.90 -5.84 -3.39
C SER A 117 -15.62 -7.19 -3.20
N SER A 118 -15.84 -7.97 -4.27
CA SER A 118 -16.63 -9.20 -4.22
C SER A 118 -16.20 -10.18 -3.14
N GLU A 119 -14.90 -10.44 -3.01
CA GLU A 119 -14.40 -11.41 -2.03
C GLU A 119 -14.49 -10.87 -0.61
N MET A 120 -14.32 -9.56 -0.41
CA MET A 120 -14.53 -8.90 0.87
C MET A 120 -16.00 -9.03 1.31
N VAL A 121 -16.95 -8.74 0.42
CA VAL A 121 -18.39 -8.88 0.70
C VAL A 121 -18.74 -10.34 1.01
N ARG A 122 -18.26 -11.30 0.20
CA ARG A 122 -18.49 -12.73 0.47
C ARG A 122 -17.89 -13.15 1.82
N PHE A 123 -16.70 -12.66 2.16
CA PHE A 123 -16.07 -12.93 3.44
C PHE A 123 -16.89 -12.37 4.59
N ALA A 124 -17.27 -11.09 4.54
CA ALA A 124 -18.10 -10.45 5.55
C ALA A 124 -19.41 -11.23 5.79
N ASN A 125 -20.10 -11.61 4.72
CA ASN A 125 -21.33 -12.39 4.80
C ASN A 125 -21.13 -13.78 5.42
N ARG A 126 -20.08 -14.51 5.01
CA ARG A 126 -19.77 -15.84 5.58
C ARG A 126 -19.47 -15.77 7.08
N HIS A 127 -18.79 -14.71 7.51
CA HIS A 127 -18.38 -14.50 8.90
C HIS A 127 -19.42 -13.71 9.73
N LYS A 128 -20.55 -13.32 9.13
CA LYS A 128 -21.61 -12.51 9.76
C LYS A 128 -21.05 -11.22 10.37
N LEU A 129 -20.20 -10.55 9.60
CA LEU A 129 -19.63 -9.25 9.96
C LEU A 129 -20.60 -8.14 9.58
N ASP A 130 -20.75 -7.17 10.47
CA ASP A 130 -21.56 -5.97 10.27
C ASP A 130 -20.64 -4.83 9.83
N VAL A 131 -20.49 -4.65 8.52
CA VAL A 131 -19.60 -3.62 7.96
C VAL A 131 -20.29 -2.26 8.06
N GLN A 132 -19.91 -1.47 9.06
CA GLN A 132 -20.55 -0.18 9.37
C GLN A 132 -19.79 1.00 8.75
N LEU A 133 -18.49 0.82 8.48
CA LEU A 133 -17.61 1.89 7.99
C LEU A 133 -16.86 1.44 6.73
N ILE A 134 -16.72 2.33 5.76
CA ILE A 134 -15.77 2.25 4.66
C ILE A 134 -14.84 3.46 4.79
N LEU A 135 -13.57 3.19 5.08
CA LEU A 135 -12.53 4.20 5.29
C LEU A 135 -11.59 4.17 4.09
N LEU A 136 -11.68 5.18 3.24
CA LEU A 136 -10.80 5.33 2.08
C LEU A 136 -9.49 5.98 2.54
N THR A 137 -8.36 5.38 2.18
CA THR A 137 -7.05 5.90 2.55
C THR A 137 -6.68 7.12 1.73
N HIS A 138 -7.05 7.14 0.45
CA HIS A 138 -6.81 8.20 -0.52
C HIS A 138 -7.70 8.02 -1.77
N ALA A 139 -7.71 8.98 -2.69
CA ALA A 139 -8.66 9.03 -3.81
C ALA A 139 -8.14 8.44 -5.13
N HIS A 140 -7.12 7.56 -5.08
CA HIS A 140 -6.68 6.87 -6.29
C HIS A 140 -7.73 5.86 -6.76
N ALA A 141 -7.85 5.76 -8.10
CA ALA A 141 -8.95 5.07 -8.75
C ALA A 141 -9.04 3.58 -8.37
N ASP A 142 -7.92 2.95 -8.08
CA ASP A 142 -7.80 1.54 -7.72
C ASP A 142 -8.21 1.23 -6.28
N HIS A 143 -8.13 2.21 -5.39
CA HIS A 143 -8.57 2.10 -3.99
C HIS A 143 -10.07 2.41 -3.80
N VAL A 144 -10.69 3.08 -4.78
CA VAL A 144 -12.11 3.47 -4.74
C VAL A 144 -12.95 2.81 -5.83
N ALA A 145 -12.36 1.93 -6.64
CA ALA A 145 -12.92 1.40 -7.88
C ALA A 145 -14.31 0.80 -7.70
N ASP A 146 -14.50 0.03 -6.62
CA ASP A 146 -15.73 -0.71 -6.36
C ASP A 146 -16.53 -0.13 -5.19
N LEU A 147 -16.29 1.14 -4.87
CA LEU A 147 -16.99 1.87 -3.80
C LEU A 147 -18.52 1.84 -3.94
N PRO A 148 -19.12 2.08 -5.14
CA PRO A 148 -20.56 2.05 -5.27
C PRO A 148 -21.17 0.72 -4.82
N ARG A 149 -20.55 -0.40 -5.20
CA ARG A 149 -21.02 -1.73 -4.86
C ARG A 149 -20.80 -2.05 -3.38
N LEU A 150 -19.59 -1.81 -2.86
CA LEU A 150 -19.31 -2.10 -1.45
C LEU A 150 -20.26 -1.34 -0.53
N ARG A 151 -20.54 -0.07 -0.85
CA ARG A 151 -21.52 0.75 -0.13
C ARG A 151 -22.94 0.19 -0.26
N GLU A 152 -23.36 -0.24 -1.45
CA GLU A 152 -24.71 -0.80 -1.67
C GLU A 152 -24.91 -2.12 -0.90
N GLU A 153 -23.92 -3.02 -0.92
CA GLU A 153 -23.99 -4.33 -0.29
C GLU A 153 -23.92 -4.26 1.25
N THR A 154 -23.30 -3.22 1.80
CA THR A 154 -23.08 -3.08 3.25
C THR A 154 -23.98 -2.03 3.91
N GLY A 155 -24.37 -0.98 3.20
CA GLY A 155 -25.02 0.19 3.77
C GLY A 155 -24.10 1.03 4.67
N ALA A 156 -22.79 0.78 4.63
CA ALA A 156 -21.80 1.43 5.49
C ALA A 156 -21.65 2.94 5.21
N ASP A 157 -21.33 3.69 6.27
CA ASP A 157 -20.91 5.07 6.16
C ASP A 157 -19.51 5.15 5.52
N VAL A 158 -19.34 6.05 4.55
CA VAL A 158 -18.09 6.18 3.80
C VAL A 158 -17.36 7.45 4.21
N PHE A 159 -16.06 7.33 4.51
CA PHE A 159 -15.20 8.46 4.88
C PHE A 159 -13.95 8.53 4.00
N THR A 160 -13.49 9.76 3.73
CA THR A 160 -12.27 10.04 2.95
C THR A 160 -11.52 11.25 3.53
N PRO A 161 -10.18 11.35 3.37
CA PRO A 161 -9.45 12.53 3.80
C PRO A 161 -9.98 13.80 3.14
N ALA A 162 -10.11 14.89 3.91
CA ALA A 162 -10.63 16.16 3.39
C ALA A 162 -9.81 16.75 2.23
N ARG A 163 -8.54 16.36 2.12
CA ARG A 163 -7.63 16.77 1.04
C ARG A 163 -7.81 15.97 -0.25
N GLU A 164 -8.53 14.86 -0.19
CA GLU A 164 -8.77 13.92 -1.28
C GLU A 164 -10.25 13.53 -1.33
N PRO A 165 -11.13 14.46 -1.73
CA PRO A 165 -12.57 14.24 -1.72
C PRO A 165 -12.99 13.17 -2.74
N VAL A 166 -13.83 12.25 -2.30
CA VAL A 166 -14.43 11.19 -3.11
C VAL A 166 -15.96 11.39 -3.11
N PRO A 167 -16.64 11.42 -4.27
CA PRO A 167 -18.08 11.63 -4.33
C PRO A 167 -18.87 10.62 -3.49
N GLY A 168 -19.70 11.13 -2.57
CA GLY A 168 -20.53 10.31 -1.70
C GLY A 168 -19.83 9.76 -0.46
N ALA A 169 -18.62 10.25 -0.15
CA ALA A 169 -17.94 10.04 1.12
C ALA A 169 -17.98 11.32 1.98
N GLU A 170 -18.11 11.16 3.30
CA GLU A 170 -17.92 12.22 4.28
C GLU A 170 -16.43 12.56 4.42
N LEU A 171 -16.12 13.85 4.49
CA LEU A 171 -14.74 14.32 4.62
C LEU A 171 -14.30 14.28 6.09
N ILE A 172 -13.09 13.78 6.33
CA ILE A 172 -12.48 13.77 7.66
C ILE A 172 -11.15 14.50 7.68
N ASP A 173 -10.90 15.19 8.79
CA ASP A 173 -9.63 15.84 9.08
C ASP A 173 -8.72 14.95 9.94
N GLU A 174 -7.45 15.34 10.01
CA GLU A 174 -6.47 14.73 10.90
C GLU A 174 -6.99 14.68 12.35
N GLY A 175 -6.79 13.53 13.01
CA GLY A 175 -7.19 13.32 14.40
C GLY A 175 -8.64 12.88 14.59
N LYS A 176 -9.45 12.76 13.52
CA LYS A 176 -10.73 12.03 13.58
C LYS A 176 -10.48 10.61 14.10
N ARG A 177 -11.35 10.15 15.00
CA ARG A 177 -11.35 8.80 15.55
C ARG A 177 -12.71 8.15 15.36
N PHE A 178 -12.71 6.85 15.18
CA PHE A 178 -13.89 6.01 15.13
C PHE A 178 -13.87 4.99 16.25
N ARG A 179 -15.06 4.63 16.73
CA ARG A 179 -15.25 3.51 17.64
C ARG A 179 -16.18 2.52 16.97
N LEU A 180 -15.75 1.28 16.92
CA LEU A 180 -16.46 0.21 16.23
C LEU A 180 -16.39 -1.04 17.11
N GLY A 181 -17.46 -1.31 17.85
CA GLY A 181 -17.38 -2.26 18.97
C GLY A 181 -16.29 -1.84 19.96
N ASN A 182 -15.34 -2.75 20.22
CA ASN A 182 -14.16 -2.50 21.04
C ASN A 182 -12.96 -1.92 20.28
N LEU A 183 -13.04 -1.76 18.95
CA LEU A 183 -11.97 -1.17 18.15
C LEU A 183 -11.93 0.35 18.33
N GLN A 184 -10.72 0.88 18.40
CA GLN A 184 -10.42 2.30 18.23
C GLN A 184 -9.62 2.45 16.96
N ILE A 185 -10.16 3.24 16.02
CA ILE A 185 -9.54 3.57 14.74
C ILE A 185 -9.23 5.07 14.75
#